data_AF-E4ZWN3-F1
#
_entry.id   AF-E4ZWN3-F1
#
_cell.length_a   1.000
_cell.length_b   1.000
_cell.length_c   1.000
_cell.angle_alpha   90.00
_cell.angle_beta   90.00
_cell.angle_gamma   90.00
#
_symmetry.space_group_name_H-M   'P 1'
#
loop_
_entity.id
_entity.type
_entity.pdbx_description
1 polymer ?
#
loop_
_entity_poly.entity_id
_entity_poly.type
_entity_poly.pdbx_seq_one_letter_code
_entity_poly.pdbx_strand_id
1 'polypeptide(L)'
;MSFNPFRLGANRNTLIPALSQYERIQEIEEGSEGYVEAWRNSRTGSLIAVKVVSRLRPVGELTVLLNLMPHTHIIDCLGYIEGQPSPRDLTLLLEYCPGGDLFQVQSRNLGAGNDGTFSEEFMWVSTWSIPGDAPVGGRYYTET
;
A
#
# COMPACT_ATOMS: atom_id res chain seq x y z
N MET A 1 -1.61 32.77 -20.20
CA MET A 1 -1.28 32.32 -18.84
C MET A 1 -1.88 30.95 -18.64
N SER A 2 -1.07 29.88 -18.69
CA SER A 2 -1.56 28.52 -18.49
C SER A 2 -1.57 28.25 -16.98
N PHE A 3 -2.77 28.14 -16.41
CA PHE A 3 -2.98 27.69 -15.04
C PHE A 3 -2.66 26.20 -15.03
N ASN A 4 -1.68 25.76 -14.25
CA ASN A 4 -1.37 24.35 -14.04
C ASN A 4 -1.98 23.97 -12.68
N PRO A 5 -3.25 23.50 -12.63
CA PRO A 5 -3.99 23.39 -11.36
C PRO A 5 -3.55 22.22 -10.49
N PHE A 6 -2.56 21.42 -10.91
CA PHE A 6 -2.17 20.20 -10.23
C PHE A 6 -0.84 20.37 -9.49
N ARG A 7 -0.89 20.28 -8.16
CA ARG A 7 0.31 20.08 -7.35
C ARG A 7 0.59 18.58 -7.30
N LEU A 8 1.53 18.15 -8.13
CA LEU A 8 2.18 16.85 -8.01
C LEU A 8 3.30 17.02 -6.99
N GLY A 9 3.21 16.32 -5.86
CA GLY A 9 4.34 16.17 -4.94
C GLY A 9 4.92 14.77 -5.11
N ALA A 10 6.23 14.69 -5.35
CA ALA A 10 6.94 13.43 -5.50
C ALA A 10 7.80 13.17 -4.25
N ASN A 11 7.96 11.89 -3.88
CA ASN A 11 9.05 11.49 -3.01
C ASN A 11 10.39 11.70 -3.76
N ARG A 12 11.46 12.08 -3.05
CA ARG A 12 12.71 12.66 -3.57
C ARG A 12 13.45 11.85 -4.63
N ASN A 13 13.08 10.59 -4.87
CA ASN A 13 13.81 9.68 -5.78
C ASN A 13 12.94 8.99 -6.86
N THR A 14 11.63 9.25 -6.95
CA THR A 14 10.76 8.53 -7.88
C THR A 14 10.04 9.49 -8.82
N LEU A 15 10.46 9.50 -10.10
CA LEU A 15 9.72 10.16 -11.16
C LEU A 15 8.47 9.33 -11.46
N ILE A 16 7.35 9.65 -10.81
CA ILE A 16 6.07 9.10 -11.26
C ILE A 16 5.73 9.80 -12.58
N PRO A 17 5.53 9.04 -13.67
CA PRO A 17 4.98 9.61 -14.88
C PRO A 17 3.59 10.19 -14.63
N ALA A 18 3.16 11.17 -15.42
CA ALA A 18 1.82 11.74 -15.29
C ALA A 18 0.75 10.63 -15.25
N LEU A 19 -0.29 10.78 -14.42
CA LEU A 19 -1.39 9.80 -14.30
C LEU A 19 -2.04 9.45 -15.64
N SER A 20 -1.94 10.32 -16.65
CA SER A 20 -2.39 10.04 -18.03
C SER A 20 -1.68 8.85 -18.69
N GLN A 21 -0.56 8.38 -18.13
CA GLN A 21 0.15 7.18 -18.57
C GLN A 21 -0.27 5.92 -17.82
N TYR A 22 -1.28 6.02 -16.95
CA TYR A 22 -1.79 4.91 -16.19
C TYR A 22 -3.24 4.62 -16.57
N GLU A 23 -3.56 3.34 -16.66
CA GLU A 23 -4.91 2.83 -16.86
C GLU A 23 -5.44 2.22 -15.56
N ARG A 24 -6.67 2.60 -15.18
CA ARG A 24 -7.37 1.98 -14.06
C ARG A 24 -7.69 0.52 -14.42
N ILE A 25 -7.26 -0.41 -13.58
CA ILE A 25 -7.52 -1.84 -13.75
C ILE A 25 -8.78 -2.24 -12.98
N GLN A 26 -8.79 -1.99 -11.67
CA GLN A 26 -9.88 -2.38 -10.80
C GLN A 26 -9.89 -1.56 -9.51
N GLU A 27 -11.05 -1.55 -8.85
CA GLU A 27 -11.13 -1.19 -7.44
C GLU A 27 -10.58 -2.34 -6.59
N ILE A 28 -9.80 -2.01 -5.56
CA ILE A 28 -9.24 -2.98 -4.61
C ILE A 28 -10.05 -2.96 -3.32
N GLU A 29 -10.35 -1.76 -2.82
CA GLU A 29 -10.94 -1.58 -1.51
C GLU A 29 -11.76 -0.29 -1.45
N GLU A 30 -12.86 -0.31 -0.70
CA GLU A 30 -13.62 0.88 -0.30
C GLU A 30 -13.69 0.90 1.23
N GLY A 31 -13.37 2.05 1.82
CA GLY A 31 -13.29 2.22 3.26
C GLY A 31 -13.92 3.53 3.71
N SER A 32 -14.00 3.72 5.03
CA SER A 32 -14.64 4.91 5.60
C SER A 32 -13.94 6.21 5.25
N GLU A 33 -12.68 6.17 4.78
CA GLU A 33 -11.85 7.34 4.45
C GLU A 33 -11.82 7.66 2.95
N GLY A 34 -12.32 6.75 2.12
CA GLY A 34 -12.24 6.81 0.66
C GLY A 34 -12.04 5.42 0.07
N TYR A 35 -11.39 5.33 -1.08
CA TYR A 35 -11.27 4.08 -1.82
C TYR A 35 -9.86 3.90 -2.39
N VAL A 36 -9.53 2.66 -2.75
CA VAL A 36 -8.23 2.25 -3.29
C VAL A 36 -8.45 1.53 -4.62
N GLU A 37 -7.68 1.91 -5.63
CA GLU A 37 -7.72 1.32 -6.96
C GLU A 37 -6.35 0.80 -7.40
N ALA A 38 -6.34 -0.26 -8.20
CA ALA A 38 -5.15 -0.74 -8.90
C ALA A 38 -5.05 -0.05 -10.25
N TRP A 39 -3.90 0.56 -10.53
CA TRP A 39 -3.63 1.22 -11.81
C TRP A 39 -2.37 0.62 -12.44
N ARG A 40 -2.36 0.47 -13.76
CA ARG A 40 -1.23 -0.05 -14.53
C ARG A 40 -0.60 1.05 -15.37
N ASN A 41 0.70 1.19 -15.31
CA ASN A 41 1.43 2.04 -16.24
C ASN A 41 1.34 1.45 -17.65
N SER A 42 0.73 2.15 -18.60
CA SER A 42 0.50 1.66 -19.96
C SER A 42 1.79 1.42 -20.75
N ARG A 43 2.92 2.04 -20.34
CA ARG A 43 4.22 1.90 -21.00
C ARG A 43 5.05 0.77 -20.42
N THR A 44 5.13 0.67 -19.09
CA THR A 44 6.01 -0.29 -18.40
C THR A 44 5.29 -1.55 -17.93
N GLY A 45 3.95 -1.52 -17.87
CA GLY A 45 3.14 -2.58 -17.26
C GLY A 45 3.18 -2.61 -15.73
N SER A 46 3.95 -1.72 -15.09
CA SER A 46 4.09 -1.66 -13.63
C SER A 46 2.78 -1.27 -12.96
N LEU A 47 2.46 -1.91 -11.84
CA LEU A 47 1.25 -1.62 -11.06
C LEU A 47 1.54 -0.63 -9.93
N ILE A 48 0.54 0.20 -9.63
CA ILE A 48 0.51 1.07 -8.45
C ILE A 48 -0.87 0.95 -7.78
N ALA A 49 -0.91 1.25 -6.49
CA ALA A 49 -2.16 1.45 -5.76
C ALA A 49 -2.45 2.96 -5.66
N VAL A 50 -3.69 3.35 -5.95
CA VAL A 50 -4.15 4.73 -5.95
C VAL A 50 -5.21 4.87 -4.85
N LYS A 51 -4.85 5.50 -3.73
CA LYS A 51 -5.77 5.74 -2.60
C LYS A 51 -6.33 7.15 -2.71
N VAL A 52 -7.64 7.27 -2.88
CA VAL A 52 -8.34 8.56 -2.93
C VAL A 52 -9.00 8.81 -1.58
N VAL A 53 -8.65 9.92 -0.93
CA VAL A 53 -9.20 10.33 0.36
C VAL A 53 -9.76 11.74 0.31
N SER A 54 -10.80 12.02 1.10
CA SER A 54 -11.34 13.38 1.20
C SER A 54 -10.44 14.29 2.04
N ARG A 55 -10.01 15.44 1.49
CA ARG A 55 -9.24 16.50 2.17
C ARG A 55 -9.95 17.12 3.37
N LEU A 56 -11.24 16.85 3.55
CA LEU A 56 -11.97 17.29 4.73
C LEU A 56 -11.48 16.60 6.02
N ARG A 57 -10.62 15.58 5.91
CA ARG A 57 -9.98 14.92 7.05
C ARG A 57 -8.51 15.35 7.19
N PRO A 58 -7.98 15.46 8.41
CA PRO A 58 -6.57 15.76 8.65
C PRO A 58 -5.69 14.69 7.99
N VAL A 59 -4.87 15.08 7.01
CA VAL A 59 -4.04 14.12 6.26
C VAL A 59 -2.68 13.90 6.94
N GLY A 60 -2.70 13.51 8.21
CA GLY A 60 -1.48 13.12 8.93
C GLY A 60 -0.74 11.98 8.22
N GLU A 61 -1.49 11.08 7.59
CA GLU A 61 -0.99 9.95 6.80
C GLU A 61 -0.02 10.38 5.69
N LEU A 62 -0.38 11.38 4.87
CA LEU A 62 0.49 11.88 3.80
C LEU A 62 1.82 12.41 4.35
N THR A 63 1.75 13.17 5.45
CA THR A 63 2.94 13.77 6.05
C THR A 63 3.88 12.69 6.60
N VAL A 64 3.32 11.66 7.24
CA VAL A 64 4.13 10.54 7.73
C VAL A 64 4.74 9.79 6.56
N LEU A 65 3.93 9.33 5.61
CA LEU A 65 4.38 8.49 4.49
C LEU A 65 5.43 9.16 3.60
N LEU A 66 5.33 10.47 3.36
CA LEU A 66 6.34 11.20 2.57
C LEU A 66 7.68 11.37 3.29
N ASN A 67 7.69 11.32 4.63
CA ASN A 67 8.90 11.51 5.43
C ASN A 67 9.56 10.19 5.84
N LEU A 68 8.92 9.05 5.59
CA LEU A 68 9.52 7.75 5.82
C LEU A 68 10.59 7.48 4.78
N MET A 69 11.73 6.96 5.23
CA MET A 69 12.71 6.39 4.32
C MET A 69 12.15 5.08 3.74
N PRO A 70 12.44 4.77 2.46
CA PRO A 70 12.03 3.50 1.86
C PRO A 70 12.44 2.32 2.73
N HIS A 71 11.51 1.40 2.98
CA HIS A 71 11.73 0.27 3.86
C HIS A 71 10.94 -0.95 3.38
N THR A 72 11.56 -2.12 3.38
CA THR A 72 10.99 -3.38 2.85
C THR A 72 9.64 -3.79 3.45
N HIS A 73 9.29 -3.25 4.62
CA HIS A 73 8.08 -3.60 5.38
C HIS A 73 7.09 -2.44 5.52
N ILE A 74 7.32 -1.34 4.80
CA ILE A 74 6.44 -0.17 4.77
C ILE A 74 6.09 0.09 3.32
N ILE A 75 4.81 0.29 3.03
CA ILE A 75 4.36 0.63 1.68
C ILE A 75 4.99 1.96 1.26
N ASP A 76 5.71 1.94 0.15
CA ASP A 76 6.32 3.15 -0.39
C ASP A 76 5.26 4.13 -0.90
N CYS A 77 5.29 5.35 -0.37
CA CYS A 77 4.56 6.48 -0.95
C CYS A 77 5.39 7.08 -2.08
N LEU A 78 4.92 6.82 -3.29
CA LEU A 78 5.56 7.28 -4.53
C LEU A 78 5.33 8.79 -4.70
N GLY A 79 4.15 9.28 -4.29
CA GLY A 79 3.76 10.67 -4.43
C GLY A 79 2.27 10.91 -4.16
N TYR A 80 1.82 12.14 -4.43
CA TYR A 80 0.43 12.53 -4.23
C TYR A 80 -0.03 13.58 -5.23
N ILE A 81 -1.35 13.64 -5.43
CA ILE A 81 -2.03 14.59 -6.29
C ILE A 81 -3.15 15.26 -5.52
N GLU A 82 -3.11 16.59 -5.53
CA GLU A 82 -4.12 17.43 -4.92
C GLU A 82 -5.27 17.71 -5.90
N GLY A 83 -6.51 17.66 -5.42
CA GLY A 83 -7.68 18.11 -6.17
C GLY A 83 -8.13 17.14 -7.26
N GLN A 84 -7.81 15.85 -7.12
CA GLN A 84 -8.23 14.78 -8.00
C GLN A 84 -8.77 13.60 -7.17
N PRO A 85 -9.87 12.94 -7.62
CA PRO A 85 -10.69 13.28 -8.79
C PRO A 85 -11.56 14.54 -8.59
N SER A 86 -11.84 14.93 -7.34
CA SER A 86 -12.53 16.17 -6.99
C SER A 86 -11.57 17.21 -6.40
N PRO A 87 -11.86 18.53 -6.50
CA PRO A 87 -11.08 19.58 -5.82
C PRO A 87 -10.94 19.39 -4.30
N ARG A 88 -11.80 18.57 -3.69
CA ARG A 88 -11.78 18.25 -2.26
C ARG A 88 -11.06 16.96 -1.94
N ASP A 89 -10.43 16.31 -2.92
CA ASP A 89 -9.80 15.02 -2.73
C ASP A 89 -8.27 15.14 -2.74
N LEU A 90 -7.64 14.20 -2.07
CA LEU A 90 -6.22 13.94 -2.13
C LEU A 90 -6.05 12.52 -2.63
N THR A 91 -5.28 12.37 -3.69
CA THR A 91 -4.91 11.07 -4.23
C THR A 91 -3.49 10.74 -3.80
N LEU A 92 -3.28 9.60 -3.16
CA LEU A 92 -1.97 9.03 -2.84
C LEU A 92 -1.62 7.98 -3.88
N LEU A 93 -0.36 7.99 -4.31
CA LEU A 93 0.21 7.01 -5.23
C LEU A 93 1.16 6.13 -4.42
N LEU A 94 0.82 4.85 -4.30
CA LEU A 94 1.44 3.89 -3.42
C LEU A 94 1.97 2.70 -4.23
N GLU A 95 2.95 1.99 -3.67
CA GLU A 95 3.32 0.66 -4.14
C GLU A 95 2.11 -0.28 -4.21
N TYR A 96 2.04 -1.10 -5.24
CA TYR A 96 1.02 -2.14 -5.36
C TYR A 96 1.47 -3.44 -4.70
N CYS A 97 0.72 -3.90 -3.68
CA CYS A 97 0.97 -5.17 -3.00
C CYS A 97 0.09 -6.29 -3.59
N PRO A 98 0.65 -7.24 -4.37
CA PRO A 98 -0.14 -8.28 -5.04
C PRO A 98 -0.79 -9.30 -4.08
N GLY A 99 -0.29 -9.39 -2.84
CA GLY A 99 -0.86 -10.26 -1.82
C GLY A 99 -2.23 -9.81 -1.31
N GLY A 100 -2.58 -8.53 -1.49
CA GLY A 100 -3.69 -7.88 -0.81
C GLY A 100 -3.35 -7.57 0.65
N ASP A 101 -4.37 -7.26 1.45
CA ASP A 101 -4.22 -7.03 2.88
C ASP A 101 -4.30 -8.34 3.69
N LEU A 102 -3.83 -8.30 4.95
CA LEU A 102 -3.81 -9.47 5.83
C LEU A 102 -5.22 -10.03 6.13
N PHE A 103 -6.24 -9.17 6.13
CA PHE A 103 -7.63 -9.58 6.37
C PHE A 103 -8.18 -10.39 5.19
N GLN A 104 -7.84 -10.01 3.96
CA GLN A 104 -8.14 -10.79 2.76
C GLN A 104 -7.42 -12.13 2.78
N VAL A 105 -6.16 -12.19 3.21
CA VAL A 105 -5.44 -13.47 3.34
C VAL A 105 -6.15 -14.39 4.35
N GLN A 106 -6.53 -13.86 5.52
CA GLN A 106 -7.30 -14.61 6.52
C GLN A 106 -8.64 -15.10 5.97
N SER A 107 -9.37 -14.22 5.28
CA SER A 107 -10.67 -14.53 4.68
C SER A 107 -10.57 -15.64 3.63
N ARG A 108 -9.50 -15.64 2.82
CA ARG A 108 -9.22 -16.71 1.84
C ARG A 108 -8.93 -18.03 2.55
N ASN A 109 -8.18 -18.02 3.64
CA ASN A 109 -7.91 -19.23 4.44
C ASN A 109 -9.20 -19.83 4.99
N LEU A 110 -10.08 -19.00 5.56
CA LEU A 110 -11.41 -19.42 6.03
C LEU A 110 -12.26 -20.00 4.88
N GLY A 111 -12.28 -19.33 3.73
CA GLY A 111 -13.04 -19.76 2.55
C GLY A 111 -12.54 -21.06 1.91
N ALA A 112 -11.25 -21.39 2.09
CA ALA A 112 -10.65 -22.63 1.62
C ALA A 112 -10.96 -23.84 2.53
N GLY A 113 -11.75 -23.65 3.59
CA GLY A 113 -12.05 -24.70 4.58
C GLY A 113 -10.94 -24.92 5.60
N ASN A 114 -9.94 -24.02 5.66
CA ASN A 114 -9.03 -23.95 6.79
C ASN A 114 -9.75 -23.25 7.97
N ASP A 115 -9.32 -23.51 9.20
CA ASP A 115 -9.90 -22.91 10.41
C ASP A 115 -9.61 -21.40 10.56
N GLY A 116 -9.02 -20.78 9.54
CA GLY A 116 -8.64 -19.37 9.54
C GLY A 116 -7.35 -19.10 10.30
N THR A 117 -6.66 -20.14 10.77
CA THR A 117 -5.40 -20.00 11.50
C THR A 117 -4.25 -19.83 10.52
N PHE A 118 -3.40 -18.85 10.79
CA PHE A 118 -2.10 -18.74 10.14
C PHE A 118 -1.14 -19.76 10.75
N SER A 119 -0.25 -20.33 9.93
CA SER A 119 0.80 -21.18 10.49
C SER A 119 1.70 -20.37 11.42
N GLU A 120 2.29 -21.03 12.41
CA GLU A 120 3.20 -20.38 13.35
C GLU A 120 4.36 -19.70 12.61
N GLU A 121 4.89 -20.35 11.57
CA GLU A 121 5.94 -19.79 10.72
C GLU A 121 5.48 -18.52 9.99
N PHE A 122 4.24 -18.49 9.50
CA PHE A 122 3.67 -17.31 8.85
C PHE A 122 3.49 -16.15 9.84
N MET A 123 3.03 -16.44 11.06
CA MET A 123 2.93 -15.43 12.12
C MET A 123 4.30 -14.88 12.49
N TRP A 124 5.31 -15.75 12.58
CA TRP A 124 6.67 -15.35 12.92
C TRP A 124 7.34 -14.51 11.84
N VAL A 125 7.21 -14.88 10.57
CA VAL A 125 7.74 -14.07 9.47
C VAL A 125 7.09 -12.68 9.45
N SER A 126 5.78 -12.61 9.69
CA SER A 126 5.05 -11.34 9.74
C SER A 126 5.44 -10.47 10.93
N THR A 127 5.85 -11.08 12.05
CA THR A 127 6.21 -10.39 13.31
C THR A 127 7.69 -9.95 13.34
N TRP A 128 8.61 -10.81 12.88
CA TRP A 128 10.06 -10.60 12.98
C TRP A 128 10.69 -9.97 11.75
N SER A 129 9.88 -9.53 10.80
CA SER A 129 10.34 -8.70 9.68
C SER A 129 10.82 -7.30 10.13
N ILE A 130 10.67 -6.93 11.40
CA ILE A 130 11.27 -5.72 11.98
C ILE A 130 12.73 -6.03 12.37
N PRO A 131 13.75 -5.35 11.82
CA PRO A 131 15.13 -5.64 12.15
C PRO A 131 15.39 -5.29 13.63
N GLY A 132 15.57 -6.31 14.47
CA GLY A 132 15.89 -6.11 15.88
C GLY A 132 15.97 -7.40 16.71
N ASP A 133 15.08 -8.35 16.49
CA ASP A 133 14.99 -9.54 17.35
C ASP A 133 14.75 -10.80 16.49
N ALA A 134 15.83 -11.45 16.06
CA ALA A 134 15.73 -12.84 15.65
C ALA A 134 15.62 -13.70 16.91
N PRO A 135 14.64 -14.61 17.06
CA PRO A 135 14.65 -15.56 18.13
C PRO A 135 15.84 -16.51 17.96
N VAL A 136 16.77 -16.43 18.91
CA VAL A 136 17.85 -17.38 19.09
C VAL A 136 17.25 -18.74 19.41
N GLY A 137 17.37 -19.68 18.47
CA GLY A 137 17.40 -21.11 18.77
C GLY A 137 16.04 -21.82 18.89
N GLY A 138 15.46 -22.20 17.75
CA GLY A 138 14.53 -23.32 17.69
C GLY A 138 15.28 -24.63 17.94
N ARG A 139 15.32 -25.09 19.21
CA ARG A 139 15.61 -26.49 19.53
C ARG A 139 14.29 -27.26 19.45
N TYR A 140 14.13 -28.04 18.40
CA TYR A 140 13.11 -29.07 18.31
C TYR A 140 13.31 -30.04 19.48
N TYR A 141 12.31 -30.16 20.35
CA TYR A 141 12.25 -31.25 21.31
C TYR A 141 11.94 -32.53 20.53
N THR A 142 12.90 -33.44 20.45
CA THR A 142 12.62 -34.84 20.09
C THR A 142 12.07 -35.53 21.33
N GLU A 143 10.83 -36.01 21.24
CA GLU A 143 10.26 -36.97 22.19
C GLU A 143 11.12 -38.24 22.22
N THR A 144 11.47 -38.67 23.43
CA THR A 144 11.78 -40.07 23.80
C THR A 144 11.15 -40.36 25.14
#